data_AF-A0A5S4EV60-F1
#
_entry.id   AF-A0A5S4EV60-F1
#
_cell.length_a   1.000
_cell.length_b   1.000
_cell.length_c   1.000
_cell.angle_alpha   90.00
_cell.angle_beta   90.00
_cell.angle_gamma   90.00
#
_symmetry.space_group_name_H-M   'P 1'
#
loop_
_entity.id
_entity.type
_entity.pdbx_description
1 polymer ?
#
loop_
_entity_poly.entity_id
_entity_poly.type
_entity_poly.pdbx_seq_one_letter_code
_entity_poly.pdbx_strand_id
1 'polypeptide(L)'
;MDLELDGLEATFDHTAVAAPRIRDLLPIYRDLLGGRHLGGGGDNRAAGYRTLQLSYANGSKAELMEPLTGSTFFDSFFQLTRGRGVSTT
;
A
#
# COMPACT_ATOMS: atom_id res chain seq x y z
N MET A 1 -26.92 -1.79 -3.08
CA MET A 1 -26.64 -3.21 -3.37
C MET A 1 -25.80 -3.65 -2.19
N ASP A 2 -26.46 -4.14 -1.16
CA ASP A 2 -25.80 -4.53 0.08
C ASP A 2 -25.18 -5.90 -0.16
N LEU A 3 -23.86 -5.93 -0.32
CA LEU A 3 -23.11 -7.18 -0.42
C LEU A 3 -23.04 -7.74 1.01
N GLU A 4 -23.91 -8.70 1.30
CA GLU A 4 -23.86 -9.51 2.52
C GLU A 4 -22.62 -10.40 2.43
N LEU A 5 -21.57 -10.03 3.18
CA LEU A 5 -20.30 -10.76 3.26
C LEU A 5 -20.32 -11.86 4.33
N ASP A 6 -21.44 -12.02 5.03
CA ASP A 6 -21.61 -13.03 6.07
C ASP A 6 -21.46 -14.44 5.49
N GLY A 7 -20.58 -15.24 6.10
CA GLY A 7 -20.26 -16.60 5.66
C GLY A 7 -19.10 -16.71 4.67
N LEU A 8 -18.55 -15.59 4.18
CA LEU A 8 -17.27 -15.60 3.49
C LEU A 8 -16.15 -15.73 4.54
N GLU A 9 -15.32 -16.77 4.47
CA GLU A 9 -14.12 -16.95 5.33
C GLU A 9 -13.01 -15.93 4.97
N ALA A 10 -13.40 -14.66 4.80
CA ALA A 10 -12.50 -13.57 4.47
C ALA A 10 -11.62 -13.25 5.68
N THR A 11 -10.34 -13.06 5.41
CA THR A 11 -9.38 -12.59 6.40
C THR A 11 -8.77 -11.28 5.91
N PHE A 12 -8.48 -10.38 6.85
CA PHE A 12 -7.75 -9.17 6.54
C PHE A 12 -6.31 -9.51 6.16
N ASP A 13 -5.90 -9.23 4.91
CA ASP A 13 -4.55 -9.57 4.44
C ASP A 13 -3.51 -8.46 4.72
N HIS A 14 -3.77 -7.23 4.27
CA HIS A 14 -2.83 -6.12 4.45
C HIS A 14 -3.51 -4.73 4.33
N THR A 15 -2.81 -3.70 4.80
CA THR A 15 -3.13 -2.29 4.52
C THR A 15 -2.19 -1.75 3.45
N ALA A 16 -2.70 -1.14 2.37
CA ALA A 16 -1.86 -0.43 1.42
C ALA A 16 -1.76 1.08 1.76
N VAL A 17 -0.57 1.65 1.64
CA VAL A 17 -0.26 3.04 1.99
C VAL A 17 0.43 3.69 0.82
N ALA A 18 -0.22 4.69 0.23
CA ALA A 18 0.31 5.38 -0.94
C ALA A 18 0.96 6.71 -0.55
N ALA A 19 2.11 6.98 -1.14
CA ALA A 19 2.83 8.23 -1.03
C ALA A 19 3.45 8.61 -2.38
N PRO A 20 3.81 9.89 -2.60
CA PRO A 20 4.52 10.31 -3.81
C PRO A 20 5.83 9.54 -4.02
N ARG A 21 6.49 9.13 -2.92
CA ARG A 21 7.67 8.26 -2.95
C ARG A 21 7.66 7.30 -1.75
N ILE A 22 7.79 6.00 -2.00
CA ILE A 22 7.91 4.95 -0.98
C ILE A 22 9.06 5.23 -0.03
N ARG A 23 10.19 5.76 -0.55
CA ARG A 23 11.38 6.04 0.28
C ARG A 23 11.10 7.00 1.44
N ASP A 24 10.12 7.88 1.28
CA ASP A 24 9.75 8.86 2.31
C ASP A 24 8.94 8.20 3.46
N LEU A 25 8.42 6.98 3.24
CA LEU A 25 7.72 6.17 4.26
C LEU A 25 8.65 5.22 5.02
N LEU A 26 9.81 4.86 4.46
CA LEU A 26 10.72 3.87 5.06
C LEU A 26 11.20 4.22 6.48
N PRO A 27 11.51 5.47 6.84
CA PRO A 27 11.90 5.81 8.21
C PRO A 27 10.84 5.42 9.25
N ILE A 28 9.57 5.39 8.88
CA ILE A 28 8.48 5.00 9.78
C ILE A 28 8.21 3.50 9.65
N TYR A 29 7.86 3.04 8.46
CA TYR A 29 7.34 1.69 8.28
C TYR A 29 8.41 0.61 8.39
N ARG A 30 9.65 0.89 7.95
CA ARG A 30 10.78 -0.02 8.09
C ARG A 30 11.53 0.21 9.40
N ASP A 31 11.97 1.45 9.64
CA ASP A 31 12.95 1.72 10.70
C ASP A 31 12.30 1.84 12.08
N LEU A 32 11.22 2.62 12.22
CA LEU A 32 10.54 2.82 13.51
C LEU A 32 9.62 1.65 13.89
N LEU A 33 8.80 1.18 12.95
CA LEU A 33 7.82 0.11 13.17
C LEU A 33 8.43 -1.30 13.01
N GLY A 34 9.68 -1.39 12.55
CA GLY A 34 10.39 -2.66 12.42
C GLY A 34 9.96 -3.52 11.23
N GLY A 35 9.36 -2.92 10.19
CA GLY A 35 8.92 -3.63 9.00
C GLY A 35 10.07 -4.29 8.26
N ARG A 36 9.90 -5.55 7.87
CA ARG A 36 10.88 -6.34 7.13
C ARG A 36 10.39 -6.59 5.72
N HIS A 37 11.28 -6.47 4.74
CA HIS A 37 10.92 -6.74 3.35
C HIS A 37 10.46 -8.19 3.19
N LEU A 38 9.25 -8.39 2.68
CA LEU A 38 8.64 -9.71 2.49
C LEU A 38 9.12 -10.38 1.19
N GLY A 39 9.88 -9.68 0.33
CA GLY A 39 10.32 -10.18 -0.98
C GLY A 39 9.27 -9.99 -2.08
N GLY A 40 8.08 -9.47 -1.75
CA GLY A 40 7.03 -9.10 -2.69
C GLY A 40 7.03 -7.62 -3.06
N GLY A 41 6.28 -7.29 -4.11
CA GLY A 41 6.14 -5.95 -4.67
C GLY A 41 6.84 -5.80 -6.03
N GLY A 42 7.08 -4.56 -6.45
CA GLY A 42 7.68 -4.22 -7.75
C GLY A 42 6.79 -3.34 -8.61
N ASP A 43 7.20 -3.15 -9.87
CA ASP A 43 6.51 -2.28 -10.82
C ASP A 43 5.31 -3.01 -11.45
N ASN A 44 4.09 -2.56 -11.15
CA ASN A 44 2.91 -2.89 -11.93
C ASN A 44 2.71 -1.83 -13.03
N ARG A 45 3.35 -2.05 -14.19
CA ARG A 45 3.30 -1.10 -15.31
C ARG A 45 1.91 -0.93 -15.91
N ALA A 46 1.10 -1.98 -15.90
CA ALA A 46 -0.27 -1.91 -16.42
C ALA A 46 -1.15 -0.99 -15.56
N ALA A 47 -0.95 -1.01 -14.23
CA ALA A 47 -1.68 -0.16 -13.30
C ALA A 47 -0.97 1.16 -12.96
N GLY A 48 0.28 1.35 -13.41
CA GLY A 48 1.02 2.60 -13.25
C GLY A 48 1.57 2.84 -11.83
N TYR A 49 1.85 1.82 -11.03
CA TYR A 49 2.41 1.99 -9.68
C TYR A 49 3.53 0.99 -9.38
N ARG A 50 4.34 1.32 -8.38
CA ARG A 50 5.28 0.41 -7.74
C ARG A 50 4.80 0.10 -6.33
N THR A 51 5.01 -1.13 -5.88
CA THR A 51 4.78 -1.50 -4.48
C THR A 51 6.02 -2.07 -3.79
N LEU A 52 6.02 -2.00 -2.46
CA LEU A 52 7.00 -2.63 -1.56
C LEU A 52 6.24 -3.25 -0.39
N GLN A 53 6.33 -4.58 -0.25
CA GLN A 53 5.65 -5.28 0.85
C GLN A 53 6.54 -5.44 2.08
N LEU A 54 5.98 -5.08 3.24
CA LEU A 54 6.60 -5.21 4.55
C LEU A 54 5.77 -6.14 5.44
N SER A 55 6.46 -6.99 6.20
CA SER A 55 5.86 -7.78 7.28
C SER A 55 6.41 -7.39 8.64
N TYR A 56 5.60 -7.63 9.67
CA TYR A 56 5.91 -7.31 11.06
C TYR A 56 5.91 -8.57 11.93
N ALA A 57 6.51 -8.47 13.12
CA ALA A 57 6.66 -9.61 14.04
C ALA A 57 5.32 -10.25 14.47
N ASN A 58 4.23 -9.48 14.44
CA ASN A 58 2.88 -9.98 14.75
C ASN A 58 2.15 -10.61 13.56
N GLY A 59 2.83 -10.80 12.42
CA GLY A 59 2.25 -11.37 11.21
C GLY A 59 1.47 -10.37 10.34
N SER A 60 1.26 -9.13 10.80
CA SER A 60 0.62 -8.09 9.99
C SER A 60 1.51 -7.70 8.79
N LYS A 61 0.86 -7.16 7.75
CA LYS A 61 1.50 -6.75 6.51
C LYS A 61 1.09 -5.33 6.14
N ALA A 62 2.03 -4.58 5.57
CA ALA A 62 1.78 -3.31 4.92
C ALA A 62 2.34 -3.34 3.50
N GLU A 63 1.59 -2.80 2.54
CA GLU A 63 2.06 -2.58 1.18
C GLU A 63 2.26 -1.08 0.95
N LEU A 64 3.50 -0.65 0.73
CA LEU A 64 3.79 0.75 0.41
C LEU A 64 3.70 0.93 -1.10
N MET A 65 3.06 2.01 -1.55
CA MET A 65 2.84 2.26 -2.97
C MET A 65 3.34 3.66 -3.39
N GLU A 66 3.91 3.76 -4.59
CA GLU A 66 4.21 5.03 -5.27
C GLU A 66 3.80 4.97 -6.75
N PRO A 67 3.43 6.10 -7.38
CA PRO A 67 3.20 6.16 -8.82
C PRO A 67 4.49 5.86 -9.60
N LEU A 68 4.35 5.20 -10.75
CA LEU A 68 5.37 5.22 -11.79
C LEU A 68 5.32 6.55 -12.55
N THR A 69 6.42 6.95 -13.17
CA THR A 69 6.49 8.15 -14.01
C THR A 69 5.39 8.12 -15.08
N GLY A 70 4.59 9.19 -15.17
CA GLY A 70 3.50 9.33 -16.13
C GLY A 70 2.20 8.61 -15.75
N SER A 71 2.13 8.01 -14.55
CA SER A 71 0.90 7.43 -14.02
C SER A 71 -0.10 8.52 -13.63
N THR A 72 -1.37 8.28 -13.96
CA THR A 72 -2.51 9.10 -13.50
C THR A 72 -3.30 8.44 -12.37
N PHE A 73 -2.91 7.22 -11.97
CA PHE A 73 -3.66 6.38 -11.04
C PHE A 73 -3.87 7.03 -9.66
N PHE A 74 -2.86 7.76 -9.18
CA PHE A 74 -2.93 8.43 -7.88
C PHE A 74 -3.28 9.93 -7.97
N ASP A 75 -3.62 10.45 -9.14
CA ASP A 75 -3.88 11.89 -9.30
C ASP A 75 -5.05 12.34 -8.40
N SER A 76 -6.17 11.63 -8.47
CA SER A 76 -7.34 11.88 -7.62
C SER A 76 -7.04 11.57 -6.15
N PHE A 77 -6.29 10.49 -5.88
CA PHE A 77 -5.96 10.07 -4.51
C PHE A 77 -5.12 11.12 -3.80
N PHE A 78 -4.05 11.62 -4.42
CA PHE A 78 -3.19 12.64 -3.79
C PHE A 78 -3.85 14.01 -3.74
N GLN A 79 -4.72 14.35 -4.70
CA GLN A 79 -5.54 15.57 -4.58
C GLN A 79 -6.48 15.50 -3.36
N LEU A 80 -7.19 14.38 -3.18
CA LEU A 80 -8.14 14.19 -2.08
C LEU A 80 -7.45 14.07 -0.72
N THR A 81 -6.26 13.47 -0.68
CA THR A 81 -5.55 13.16 0.57
C THR A 81 -4.44 14.17 0.90
N ARG A 82 -4.33 15.26 0.12
CA ARG A 82 -3.21 16.24 0.20
C ARG A 82 -1.83 15.56 0.14
N GLY A 83 -1.71 14.50 -0.67
CA GLY A 83 -0.49 13.75 -0.88
C GLY A 83 -0.18 12.67 0.17
N ARG A 84 -1.12 12.32 1.07
CA ARG A 84 -0.90 11.33 2.14
C ARG A 84 -2.18 10.55 2.46
N GLY A 85 -2.24 9.26 2.18
CA GLY A 85 -3.43 8.48 2.51
C GLY A 85 -3.21 6.97 2.58
N VAL A 86 -4.23 6.30 3.12
CA VAL A 86 -4.35 4.84 3.12
C VAL A 86 -5.26 4.44 1.95
N SER A 87 -4.85 3.45 1.18
CA SER A 87 -5.67 2.82 0.15
C SER A 87 -5.92 1.36 0.58
N THR A 88 -7.17 0.93 0.56
CA THR A 88 -7.50 -0.50 0.72
C THR A 88 -7.90 -0.98 -0.66
N THR A 89 -7.09 -1.81 -1.29
CA THR A 89 -7.41 -2.47 -2.57
C THR A 89 -7.88 -3.88 -2.30
#